data_AF-A0AB34HP54-F1
#
_entry.id   AF-A0AB34HP54-F1
#
_cell.length_a   1.000
_cell.length_b   1.000
_cell.length_c   1.000
_cell.angle_alpha   90.00
_cell.angle_beta   90.00
_cell.angle_gamma   90.00
#
_symmetry.space_group_name_H-M   'P 1'
#
loop_
_entity.id
_entity.type
_entity.pdbx_description
1 polymer ?
#
loop_
_entity_poly.entity_id
_entity_poly.type
_entity_poly.pdbx_seq_one_letter_code
_entity_poly.pdbx_strand_id
1 'polypeptide(L)'
;MREFGVAELIYIACSYATVYLIYMKFKATYDGNHDTFRVEFLVVPILWTFSIYLESVAILPQLFMISKTGEAETITTHYLFFLGLYRALYLVNWIWRFYFEGFFDLIAVVAGVVQTILYCDFFYLYITKGTLGCVLPALFYSRVFF
;
A
#
# COMPACT_ATOMS: atom_id res chain seq x y z
N MET A 1 -0.05 16.30 -17.73
CA MET A 1 -1.19 16.45 -16.79
C MET A 1 -2.37 15.72 -17.40
N ARG A 2 -2.88 14.67 -16.76
CA ARG A 2 -3.99 13.86 -17.29
C ARG A 2 -5.27 14.66 -17.06
N GLU A 3 -5.92 15.11 -18.13
CA GLU A 3 -7.18 15.84 -18.03
C GLU A 3 -8.27 14.87 -17.55
N PHE A 4 -8.98 15.23 -16.49
CA PHE A 4 -10.16 14.50 -16.04
C PHE A 4 -11.16 14.43 -17.20
N GLY A 5 -11.50 13.21 -17.62
CA GLY A 5 -12.34 12.98 -18.76
C GLY A 5 -13.80 13.37 -18.49
N VAL A 6 -14.50 13.86 -19.50
CA VAL A 6 -15.95 14.16 -19.44
C VAL A 6 -16.73 12.93 -18.93
N ALA A 7 -16.30 11.72 -19.27
CA ALA A 7 -16.91 10.47 -18.80
C ALA A 7 -16.77 10.25 -17.28
N GLU A 8 -15.65 10.63 -16.67
CA GLU A 8 -15.41 10.47 -15.23
C GLU A 8 -16.30 11.43 -14.43
N LEU A 9 -16.48 12.67 -14.93
CA LEU A 9 -17.40 13.64 -14.35
C LEU A 9 -18.85 13.18 -14.44
N ILE A 10 -19.27 12.63 -15.59
CA ILE A 10 -20.61 12.07 -15.76
C ILE A 10 -20.84 10.90 -14.79
N TYR A 11 -19.86 10.02 -14.63
CA TYR A 11 -19.94 8.89 -13.71
C TYR A 11 -20.11 9.35 -12.26
N ILE A 12 -19.26 10.29 -11.81
CA ILE A 12 -19.33 10.84 -10.45
C ILE A 12 -20.68 11.54 -10.24
N ALA A 13 -21.13 12.38 -11.18
CA ALA A 13 -22.40 13.08 -11.08
C ALA A 13 -23.60 12.12 -11.02
N CYS A 14 -23.60 11.07 -11.83
CA CYS A 14 -24.66 10.05 -11.84
C CYS A 14 -24.68 9.22 -10.55
N SER A 15 -23.49 8.85 -10.04
CA SER A 15 -23.33 8.19 -8.74
C SER A 15 -23.95 9.02 -7.60
N TYR A 16 -23.56 10.29 -7.47
CA TYR A 16 -24.10 11.18 -6.44
C TYR A 16 -25.60 11.44 -6.62
N ALA A 17 -26.07 11.59 -7.86
CA ALA A 17 -27.50 11.75 -8.14
C ALA A 17 -28.30 10.52 -7.69
N THR A 18 -27.80 9.30 -7.91
CA THR A 18 -28.46 8.06 -7.51
C THR A 18 -28.60 7.99 -5.98
N VAL A 19 -27.52 8.29 -5.25
CA VAL A 19 -27.53 8.36 -3.77
C VAL A 19 -28.52 9.41 -3.28
N TYR A 20 -28.52 10.60 -3.88
CA TYR A 20 -29.45 11.67 -3.52
C TYR A 20 -30.92 11.29 -3.75
N LEU A 21 -31.22 10.65 -4.88
CA LEU A 21 -32.57 10.20 -5.21
C LEU A 21 -33.06 9.16 -4.21
N ILE A 22 -32.22 8.19 -3.81
CA ILE A 22 -32.58 7.14 -2.86
C ILE A 22 -32.82 7.72 -1.45
N TYR A 23 -31.90 8.54 -0.94
CA TYR A 23 -31.95 9.00 0.45
C TYR A 23 -32.83 10.23 0.71
N MET A 24 -33.05 11.09 -0.30
CA MET A 24 -33.80 12.35 -0.13
C MET A 24 -35.13 12.31 -0.87
N LYS A 25 -35.10 12.21 -2.21
CA LYS A 25 -36.29 12.45 -3.05
C LYS A 25 -37.28 11.28 -3.04
N PHE A 26 -36.79 10.04 -3.09
CA PHE A 26 -37.59 8.82 -3.10
C PHE A 26 -37.42 7.99 -1.82
N LYS A 27 -37.11 8.67 -0.71
CA LYS A 27 -36.99 8.04 0.62
C LYS A 27 -38.26 7.28 1.02
N ALA A 28 -39.43 7.72 0.59
CA ALA A 28 -40.71 7.07 0.90
C ALA A 28 -40.85 5.64 0.35
N THR A 29 -40.08 5.29 -0.70
CA THR A 29 -40.05 3.95 -1.30
C THR A 29 -38.82 3.14 -0.87
N TYR A 30 -37.86 3.78 -0.19
CA TYR A 30 -36.67 3.12 0.34
C TYR A 30 -37.00 2.33 1.61
N ASP A 31 -36.96 1.00 1.54
CA ASP A 31 -37.21 0.12 2.68
C ASP A 31 -35.90 -0.29 3.38
N GLY A 32 -35.52 0.52 4.36
CA GLY A 32 -34.31 0.28 5.16
C GLY A 32 -34.32 -1.02 5.98
N ASN A 33 -35.48 -1.68 6.17
CA ASN A 33 -35.53 -2.96 6.91
C ASN A 33 -35.00 -4.13 6.08
N HIS A 34 -35.04 -4.01 4.75
CA HIS A 34 -34.44 -5.01 3.86
C HIS A 34 -32.96 -4.72 3.58
N ASP A 35 -32.53 -3.45 3.62
CA ASP A 35 -31.13 -3.03 3.48
C ASP A 35 -30.33 -3.07 4.80
N THR A 36 -30.31 -4.24 5.44
CA THR A 36 -29.65 -4.46 6.75
C THR A 36 -28.18 -4.88 6.66
N PHE A 37 -27.61 -4.92 5.45
CA PHE A 37 -26.22 -5.30 5.27
C PHE A 37 -25.29 -4.32 5.99
N ARG A 38 -24.50 -4.83 6.95
CA ARG A 38 -23.54 -4.03 7.71
C ARG A 38 -22.34 -3.69 6.84
N VAL A 39 -22.36 -2.48 6.29
CA VAL A 39 -21.28 -1.90 5.48
C VAL A 39 -19.93 -1.93 6.20
N GLU A 40 -19.93 -1.96 7.54
CA GLU A 40 -18.74 -2.12 8.40
C GLU A 40 -17.91 -3.35 8.01
N PHE A 41 -18.53 -4.49 7.69
CA PHE A 41 -17.83 -5.71 7.28
C PHE A 41 -17.15 -5.60 5.91
N LEU A 42 -17.59 -4.65 5.07
CA LEU A 42 -16.99 -4.40 3.76
C LEU A 42 -15.90 -3.31 3.86
N VAL A 43 -16.19 -2.22 4.57
CA VAL A 43 -15.32 -1.04 4.59
C VAL A 43 -14.07 -1.27 5.45
N VAL A 44 -14.19 -1.97 6.59
CA VAL A 44 -13.05 -2.27 7.46
C VAL A 44 -11.94 -3.06 6.74
N PRO A 45 -12.21 -4.20 6.05
CA PRO A 45 -11.16 -4.92 5.33
C PRO A 45 -10.62 -4.14 4.13
N ILE A 46 -11.44 -3.34 3.45
CA ILE A 46 -10.98 -2.48 2.34
C ILE A 46 -10.00 -1.42 2.85
N LEU A 47 -10.35 -0.69 3.91
CA LEU A 47 -9.49 0.33 4.52
C LEU A 47 -8.20 -0.27 5.09
N TRP A 48 -8.31 -1.44 5.73
CA TRP A 48 -7.16 -2.15 6.26
C TRP A 48 -6.19 -2.57 5.15
N THR A 49 -6.70 -3.19 4.08
CA THR A 49 -5.89 -3.60 2.92
C THR A 49 -5.27 -2.38 2.22
N PHE A 50 -6.04 -1.30 2.07
CA PHE A 50 -5.56 -0.03 1.52
C PHE A 50 -4.41 0.58 2.34
N SER A 51 -4.50 0.53 3.67
CA SER A 51 -3.44 0.99 4.58
C SER A 51 -2.12 0.26 4.34
N ILE A 52 -2.17 -1.08 4.19
CA ILE A 52 -0.98 -1.91 3.92
C ILE A 52 -0.34 -1.57 2.56
N TYR A 53 -1.15 -1.33 1.52
CA TYR A 53 -0.65 -0.87 0.22
C TYR A 53 -0.01 0.52 0.30
N LEU A 54 -0.66 1.48 0.98
CA LEU A 54 -0.12 2.82 1.14
C LEU A 54 1.20 2.83 1.90
N GLU A 55 1.34 2.01 2.93
CA GLU A 55 2.58 1.91 3.70
C GLU A 55 3.77 1.46 2.83
N SER A 56 3.52 0.53 1.91
CA SER A 56 4.53 0.04 0.97
C SER A 56 4.97 1.14 -0.03
N VAL A 57 4.06 2.03 -0.44
CA VAL A 57 4.35 3.11 -1.39
C VAL A 57 4.91 4.36 -0.69
N ALA A 58 4.53 4.61 0.56
CA ALA A 58 4.91 5.80 1.33
C ALA A 58 6.42 5.89 1.62
N ILE A 59 7.16 4.78 1.54
CA ILE A 59 8.62 4.78 1.77
C ILE A 59 9.43 5.19 0.53
N LEU A 60 8.81 5.16 -0.66
CA LEU A 60 9.48 5.44 -1.93
C LEU A 60 10.06 6.87 -2.03
N PRO A 61 9.39 7.95 -1.57
CA PRO A 61 9.96 9.29 -1.60
C PRO A 61 11.24 9.43 -0.76
N GLN A 62 11.27 8.77 0.40
CA GLN A 62 12.44 8.76 1.28
C GLN A 62 13.61 8.01 0.62
N LEU A 63 13.31 6.89 -0.04
CA LEU A 63 14.29 6.13 -0.82
C LEU A 63 14.87 6.95 -1.99
N PHE A 64 13.99 7.68 -2.69
CA PHE A 64 14.36 8.51 -3.82
C PHE A 64 15.31 9.64 -3.40
N MET A 65 15.03 10.29 -2.26
CA MET A 65 15.92 11.31 -1.70
C MET A 65 17.33 10.74 -1.47
N ILE A 66 17.46 9.62 -0.76
CA ILE A 66 18.76 8.96 -0.47
C ILE A 66 19.50 8.57 -1.75
N SER A 67 18.76 8.14 -2.78
CA SER A 67 19.36 7.80 -4.08
C SER A 67 19.99 9.00 -4.79
N LYS A 68 19.49 10.22 -4.53
CA LYS A 68 19.96 11.47 -5.13
C LYS A 68 21.11 12.11 -4.37
N THR A 69 21.10 12.04 -3.04
CA THR A 69 22.16 12.63 -2.21
C THR A 69 23.45 11.83 -2.25
N GLY A 70 23.41 10.52 -2.56
CA GLY A 70 24.60 9.67 -2.69
C GLY A 70 25.32 9.37 -1.37
N GLU A 71 25.17 10.23 -0.37
CA GLU A 71 25.55 10.02 1.02
C GLU A 71 24.38 9.36 1.77
N ALA A 72 24.42 8.03 1.88
CA ALA A 72 23.57 7.35 2.83
C ALA A 72 24.19 7.56 4.22
N GLU A 73 23.70 8.55 4.97
CA GLU A 73 24.09 8.71 6.38
C GLU A 73 23.89 7.38 7.11
N THR A 74 24.88 6.98 7.91
CA THR A 74 24.83 5.74 8.70
C THR A 74 23.59 5.70 9.58
N ILE A 75 23.14 6.84 10.10
CA ILE A 75 21.92 6.96 10.92
C ILE A 75 20.65 6.53 10.16
N THR A 76 20.44 7.02 8.93
CA THR A 76 19.26 6.67 8.12
C THR A 76 19.24 5.18 7.76
N THR A 77 20.40 4.59 7.53
CA THR A 77 20.52 3.16 7.21
C THR A 77 20.14 2.28 8.39
N HIS A 78 20.60 2.62 9.60
CA HIS A 78 20.22 1.88 10.81
C HIS A 78 18.72 2.02 11.09
N TYR A 79 18.15 3.21 10.88
CA TYR A 79 16.71 3.42 10.97
C TYR A 79 15.93 2.50 10.02
N LEU A 80 16.29 2.47 8.73
CA LEU A 80 15.65 1.61 7.74
C LEU A 80 15.88 0.12 8.03
N PHE A 81 17.00 -0.26 8.64
CA PHE A 81 17.28 -1.62 9.10
C PHE A 81 16.34 -2.06 10.21
N PHE A 82 16.18 -1.27 11.27
CA PHE A 82 15.22 -1.60 12.32
C PHE A 82 13.77 -1.55 11.80
N LEU A 83 13.49 -0.65 10.85
CA LEU A 83 12.20 -0.56 10.17
C LEU A 83 11.90 -1.82 9.32
N GLY A 84 12.88 -2.37 8.61
CA GLY A 84 12.72 -3.65 7.90
C GLY A 84 12.60 -4.83 8.87
N LEU A 85 13.40 -4.82 9.93
CA LEU A 85 13.45 -5.91 10.92
C LEU A 85 12.15 -6.05 11.70
N TYR A 86 11.51 -4.95 12.14
CA TYR A 86 10.21 -5.07 12.83
C TYR A 86 9.13 -5.70 11.93
N ARG A 87 9.17 -5.42 10.62
CA ARG A 87 8.24 -6.01 9.63
C ARG A 87 8.51 -7.49 9.42
N ALA A 88 9.76 -7.88 9.28
CA ALA A 88 10.14 -9.30 9.16
C ALA A 88 9.69 -10.10 10.39
N LEU A 89 9.86 -9.53 11.60
CA LEU A 89 9.38 -10.15 12.84
C LEU A 89 7.84 -10.27 12.89
N TYR A 90 7.11 -9.31 12.30
CA TYR A 90 5.66 -9.40 12.15
C TYR A 90 5.24 -10.56 11.24
N LEU A 91 5.98 -10.77 10.14
CA LEU A 91 5.75 -11.88 9.22
C LEU A 91 6.01 -13.23 9.90
N VAL A 92 7.06 -13.32 10.74
CA VAL A 92 7.32 -14.48 11.60
C VAL A 92 6.19 -14.69 12.61
N ASN A 93 5.64 -13.62 13.20
CA ASN A 93 4.49 -13.73 14.10
C ASN A 93 3.26 -14.30 13.38
N TRP A 94 2.99 -13.92 12.13
CA TRP A 94 1.90 -14.51 11.35
C TRP A 94 2.13 -15.98 11.02
N ILE A 95 3.37 -16.37 10.72
CA ILE A 95 3.72 -17.80 10.55
C ILE A 95 3.46 -18.57 11.85
N TRP A 96 3.85 -18.00 12.99
CA TRP A 96 3.56 -18.60 14.30
C TRP A 96 2.06 -18.75 14.54
N ARG A 97 1.26 -17.70 14.31
CA ARG A 97 -0.20 -17.76 14.43
C ARG A 97 -0.84 -18.75 13.47
N PHE A 98 -0.29 -18.93 12.27
CA PHE A 98 -0.76 -19.95 11.34
C PHE A 98 -0.59 -21.37 11.90
N TYR A 99 0.57 -21.68 12.47
CA TYR A 99 0.83 -23.01 13.04
C TYR A 99 0.03 -23.30 14.32
N PHE A 100 -0.17 -22.30 15.18
CA PHE A 100 -0.82 -22.50 16.49
C PHE A 100 -2.32 -22.18 16.51
N GLU A 101 -2.78 -21.15 15.80
CA GLU A 101 -4.19 -20.70 15.79
C GLU A 101 -4.95 -21.12 14.51
N GLY A 102 -4.25 -21.63 13.48
CA GLY A 102 -4.85 -22.01 12.19
C GLY A 102 -5.39 -20.82 11.38
N PHE A 103 -5.09 -19.58 11.80
CA PHE A 103 -5.56 -18.36 11.15
C PHE A 103 -4.58 -17.95 10.03
N PHE A 104 -5.07 -17.85 8.79
CA PHE A 104 -4.25 -17.49 7.63
C PHE A 104 -4.84 -16.27 6.91
N ASP A 105 -4.10 -15.16 6.94
CA ASP A 105 -4.45 -13.96 6.19
C ASP A 105 -3.52 -13.82 4.98
N LEU A 106 -3.97 -14.31 3.83
CA LEU A 106 -3.21 -14.34 2.59
C LEU A 106 -2.79 -12.93 2.14
N ILE A 107 -3.64 -11.93 2.35
CA ILE A 107 -3.39 -10.54 1.91
C ILE A 107 -2.22 -9.96 2.69
N ALA A 108 -2.24 -10.16 4.00
CA ALA A 108 -1.17 -9.77 4.92
C ALA A 108 0.17 -10.41 4.50
N VAL A 109 0.20 -11.73 4.29
CA VAL A 109 1.41 -12.48 3.93
C VAL A 109 1.98 -12.02 2.58
N VAL A 110 1.15 -11.88 1.54
CA VAL A 110 1.59 -11.45 0.21
C VAL A 110 2.16 -10.04 0.27
N ALA A 111 1.49 -9.10 0.94
CA ALA A 111 2.00 -7.74 1.11
C ALA A 111 3.33 -7.70 1.88
N GLY A 112 3.44 -8.48 2.96
CA GLY A 112 4.67 -8.58 3.76
C GLY A 112 5.86 -9.12 2.97
N VAL A 113 5.64 -10.10 2.09
CA VAL A 113 6.69 -10.64 1.20
C VAL A 113 7.15 -9.60 0.19
N VAL A 114 6.23 -8.90 -0.48
CA VAL A 114 6.57 -7.82 -1.42
C VAL A 114 7.36 -6.71 -0.72
N GLN A 115 6.94 -6.32 0.49
CA GLN A 115 7.61 -5.29 1.28
C GLN A 115 9.03 -5.72 1.68
N THR A 116 9.22 -6.98 2.06
CA THR A 116 10.53 -7.54 2.42
C THR A 116 11.48 -7.60 1.21
N ILE A 117 10.98 -7.94 0.03
CA ILE A 117 11.77 -7.92 -1.22
C ILE A 117 12.27 -6.49 -1.51
N LEU A 118 11.41 -5.48 -1.36
CA LEU A 118 11.81 -4.08 -1.53
C LEU A 118 12.87 -3.63 -0.51
N TYR A 119 12.75 -4.06 0.75
CA TYR A 119 13.78 -3.79 1.76
C TYR A 119 15.11 -4.52 1.43
N CYS A 120 15.06 -5.77 0.98
CA CYS A 120 16.23 -6.54 0.59
C CYS A 120 16.96 -5.92 -0.62
N ASP A 121 16.21 -5.46 -1.64
CA ASP A 121 16.79 -4.75 -2.79
C ASP A 121 17.55 -3.49 -2.34
N PHE A 122 16.98 -2.74 -1.39
CA PHE A 122 17.65 -1.58 -0.79
C PHE A 122 18.93 -1.94 -0.03
N PHE A 123 18.93 -2.99 0.80
CA PHE A 123 20.15 -3.45 1.50
C PHE A 123 21.24 -3.94 0.54
N TYR A 124 20.85 -4.70 -0.49
CA TYR A 124 21.76 -5.18 -1.52
C TYR A 124 22.44 -4.00 -2.24
N LEU A 125 21.66 -2.99 -2.57
CA LEU A 125 22.16 -1.80 -3.25
C LEU A 125 23.10 -0.97 -2.36
N TYR A 126 22.81 -0.87 -1.06
CA TYR A 126 23.67 -0.19 -0.10
C TYR A 126 25.04 -0.87 0.06
N ILE A 127 25.07 -2.20 0.17
CA ILE A 127 26.33 -2.97 0.28
C ILE A 127 27.13 -2.89 -1.03
N THR A 128 26.46 -2.98 -2.18
CA THR A 128 27.10 -3.01 -3.51
C THR A 128 27.60 -1.63 -3.98
N LYS A 129 27.03 -0.53 -3.46
CA LYS A 129 27.52 0.85 -3.65
C LYS A 129 28.98 1.04 -3.21
N GLY A 130 29.58 0.07 -2.50
CA GLY A 130 31.02 0.02 -2.23
C GLY A 130 31.91 -0.41 -3.40
N THR A 131 31.40 -0.85 -4.56
CA THR A 131 32.28 -1.34 -5.66
C THR A 131 31.83 -1.02 -7.09
N LEU A 132 30.55 -0.71 -7.38
CA LEU A 132 30.18 -0.35 -8.76
C LEU A 132 29.07 0.71 -8.81
N GLY A 133 29.46 1.89 -9.30
CA GLY A 133 28.64 3.09 -9.34
C GLY A 133 27.38 2.96 -10.21
N CYS A 134 26.30 3.51 -9.66
CA CYS A 134 25.33 4.35 -10.37
C CYS A 134 24.83 3.86 -11.75
N VAL A 135 24.06 2.77 -11.84
CA VAL A 135 23.16 2.57 -13.01
C VAL A 135 21.84 1.84 -12.66
N LEU A 136 21.81 0.87 -11.75
CA LEU A 136 20.64 -0.03 -11.69
C LEU A 136 19.38 0.42 -10.90
N PRO A 137 19.40 1.18 -9.79
CA PRO A 137 18.14 1.49 -9.07
C PRO A 137 17.24 2.48 -9.79
N ALA A 138 17.83 3.46 -10.51
CA ALA A 138 17.07 4.50 -11.19
C ALA A 138 16.42 3.99 -12.50
N LEU A 139 17.00 2.96 -13.12
CA LEU A 139 16.55 2.38 -14.38
C LEU A 139 15.37 1.40 -14.19
N PHE A 140 15.32 0.68 -13.07
CA PHE A 140 14.17 -0.16 -12.74
C PHE A 140 12.98 0.69 -12.26
N TYR A 141 13.25 1.74 -11.47
CA TYR A 141 12.22 2.66 -10.99
C TYR A 141 11.59 3.52 -12.11
N SER A 142 12.36 3.92 -13.13
CA SER A 142 11.83 4.67 -14.29
C SER A 142 11.10 3.82 -15.34
N ARG A 143 11.28 2.48 -15.36
CA ARG A 143 10.65 1.59 -16.35
C ARG A 143 9.39 0.88 -15.87
N VAL A 144 9.12 0.87 -14.57
CA VAL A 144 7.90 0.24 -14.00
C VAL A 144 6.78 1.26 -13.79
N PHE A 145 7.11 2.55 -13.66
CA PHE A 145 6.15 3.63 -13.37
C PHE A 145 5.91 4.62 -14.53
N PHE A 146 6.45 4.35 -15.74
CA PHE A 146 6.18 5.11 -16.96
C PHE A 146 6.07 4.20 -18.19
#